data_AF-A0A1W6MNM2-F1
#
_entry.id   AF-A0A1W6MNM2-F1
#
_cell.length_a   1.000
_cell.length_b   1.000
_cell.length_c   1.000
_cell.angle_alpha   90.00
_cell.angle_beta   90.00
_cell.angle_gamma   90.00
#
_symmetry.space_group_name_H-M   'P 1'
#
loop_
_entity.id
_entity.type
_entity.pdbx_description
1 polymer ?
#
loop_
_entity_poly.entity_id
_entity_poly.type
_entity_poly.pdbx_seq_one_letter_code
_entity_poly.pdbx_strand_id
1 'polypeptide(L)'
;MRKRVNRPSKSLQKGAIFRSELPGVSGDHVCFLLQDVEDTSIVDCLPVCNLTSNPGNQFDFVLEVSMFHLPDRWFDVKKRASYVVSNLNDCINEWVLKRVNILGNLVQYQPTLWSYICYSIRNNHISDKFNSICDC
;
A
#
# COMPACT_ATOMS: atom_id res chain seq x y z
N MET A 1 -37.07 -0.40 21.10
CA MET A 1 -35.81 -0.97 20.54
C MET A 1 -35.14 0.07 19.66
N ARG A 2 -33.97 0.61 20.06
CA ARG A 2 -33.17 1.46 19.16
C ARG A 2 -32.59 0.57 18.07
N LYS A 3 -32.93 0.83 16.80
CA LYS A 3 -32.29 0.19 15.64
C LYS A 3 -30.79 0.51 15.73
N ARG A 4 -29.95 -0.51 15.95
CA ARG A 4 -28.50 -0.40 15.77
C ARG A 4 -28.28 0.04 14.32
N VAL A 5 -27.77 1.24 14.14
CA VAL A 5 -27.28 1.66 12.82
C VAL A 5 -26.07 0.79 12.54
N ASN A 6 -26.20 -0.16 11.61
CA ASN A 6 -25.05 -0.83 11.03
C ASN A 6 -24.22 0.25 10.35
N ARG A 7 -23.19 0.76 11.04
CA ARG A 7 -22.13 1.48 10.34
C ARG A 7 -21.46 0.43 9.46
N PRO A 8 -21.40 0.61 8.13
CA PRO A 8 -20.64 -0.29 7.30
C PRO A 8 -19.21 -0.28 7.85
N SER A 9 -18.74 -1.44 8.30
CA SER A 9 -17.35 -1.61 8.68
C SER A 9 -16.50 -1.30 7.44
N LYS A 10 -15.65 -0.29 7.51
CA LYS A 10 -14.77 0.07 6.39
C LYS A 10 -13.52 -0.81 6.50
N SER A 11 -13.69 -2.11 6.26
CA SER A 11 -12.53 -2.98 6.03
C SER A 11 -11.74 -2.44 4.85
N LEU A 12 -10.45 -2.17 5.03
CA LEU A 12 -9.59 -1.77 3.93
C LEU A 12 -9.14 -3.01 3.20
N GLN A 13 -9.39 -3.03 1.90
CA GLN A 13 -9.05 -4.17 1.07
C GLN A 13 -7.59 -4.07 0.63
N LYS A 14 -6.95 -5.23 0.46
CA LYS A 14 -5.66 -5.33 -0.21
C LYS A 14 -5.70 -4.64 -1.57
N GLY A 15 -4.58 -4.05 -1.92
CA GLY A 15 -4.44 -3.19 -3.09
C GLY A 15 -5.05 -1.80 -2.93
N ALA A 16 -5.74 -1.46 -1.83
CA ALA A 16 -6.20 -0.08 -1.63
C ALA A 16 -5.03 0.90 -1.73
N ILE A 17 -5.22 1.95 -2.53
CA ILE A 17 -4.22 2.98 -2.82
C ILE A 17 -4.64 4.27 -2.13
N PHE A 18 -3.71 4.92 -1.47
CA PHE A 18 -3.96 6.14 -0.72
C PHE A 18 -2.68 6.95 -0.60
N ARG A 19 -2.81 8.19 -0.10
CA ARG A 19 -1.64 9.00 0.26
C ARG A 19 -1.49 9.06 1.76
N SER A 20 -0.25 8.96 2.22
CA SER A 20 0.10 9.07 3.62
C SER A 20 1.56 9.51 3.74
N GLU A 21 1.86 10.22 4.82
CA GLU A 21 3.21 10.36 5.33
C GLU A 21 3.69 9.00 5.85
N LEU A 22 4.98 8.71 5.64
CA LEU A 22 5.66 7.53 6.17
C LEU A 22 6.69 7.98 7.22
N PRO A 23 6.85 7.26 8.34
CA PRO A 23 7.86 7.60 9.34
C PRO A 23 9.26 7.71 8.71
N GLY A 24 9.95 8.82 8.95
CA GLY A 24 11.31 9.03 8.44
C GLY A 24 11.42 9.43 6.97
N VAL A 25 10.30 9.57 6.24
CA VAL A 25 10.28 10.04 4.85
C VAL A 25 9.46 11.31 4.75
N SER A 26 10.02 12.34 4.09
CA SER A 26 9.36 13.64 3.98
C SER A 26 8.27 13.66 2.90
N GLY A 27 7.07 14.11 3.28
CA GLY A 27 5.96 14.39 2.37
C GLY A 27 4.96 13.23 2.25
N ASP A 28 3.95 13.45 1.42
CA ASP A 28 2.93 12.44 1.13
C ASP A 28 3.44 11.43 0.10
N HIS A 29 3.28 10.16 0.42
CA HIS A 29 3.64 9.05 -0.45
C HIS A 29 2.39 8.31 -0.90
N VAL A 30 2.37 7.93 -2.19
CA VAL A 30 1.34 7.03 -2.71
C VAL A 30 1.63 5.64 -2.20
N CYS A 31 0.85 5.20 -1.22
CA CYS A 31 0.99 3.93 -0.54
C CYS A 31 -0.11 2.96 -0.98
N PHE A 32 0.15 1.67 -0.82
CA PHE A 32 -0.86 0.64 -1.01
C PHE A 32 -0.69 -0.55 -0.05
N LEU A 33 -1.80 -1.24 0.20
CA LEU A 33 -1.86 -2.39 1.10
C LEU A 33 -1.56 -3.69 0.36
N LEU A 34 -0.82 -4.59 1.00
CA LEU A 34 -0.64 -5.97 0.52
C LEU A 34 -1.61 -6.99 1.12
N GLN A 35 -2.28 -6.61 2.22
CA GLN A 35 -3.18 -7.47 2.97
C GLN A 35 -4.50 -6.75 3.27
N ASP A 36 -5.55 -7.52 3.48
CA ASP A 36 -6.84 -7.01 3.94
C ASP A 36 -6.73 -6.59 5.42
N VAL A 37 -7.48 -5.55 5.81
CA VAL A 37 -7.52 -5.02 7.17
C VAL A 37 -8.95 -5.02 7.66
N GLU A 38 -9.19 -5.77 8.72
CA GLU A 38 -10.50 -5.84 9.37
C GLU A 38 -10.65 -4.73 10.41
N ASP A 39 -11.85 -4.16 10.55
CA ASP A 39 -12.14 -3.09 11.52
C ASP A 39 -11.96 -3.53 12.98
N THR A 40 -11.88 -4.84 13.25
CA THR A 40 -11.66 -5.42 14.58
C THR A 40 -10.19 -5.69 14.90
N SER A 41 -9.30 -5.61 13.91
CA SER A 41 -7.89 -5.80 14.13
C SER A 41 -7.28 -4.50 14.66
N ILE A 42 -6.95 -4.48 15.96
CA ILE A 42 -6.06 -3.47 16.53
C ILE A 42 -4.68 -3.75 15.93
N VAL A 43 -4.35 -3.05 14.84
CA VAL A 43 -3.03 -3.13 14.22
C VAL A 43 -2.34 -1.82 14.48
N ASP A 44 -1.40 -1.82 15.42
CA ASP A 44 -0.63 -0.61 15.73
C ASP A 44 0.20 -0.15 14.51
N CYS A 45 0.62 -1.09 13.68
CA CYS A 45 1.57 -0.87 12.59
C CYS A 45 1.17 -1.71 11.38
N LEU A 46 0.47 -1.10 10.41
CA LEU A 46 0.05 -1.81 9.19
C LEU A 46 1.16 -1.73 8.13
N PRO A 47 1.72 -2.86 7.69
CA PRO A 47 2.81 -2.86 6.72
C PRO A 47 2.31 -2.38 5.35
N VAL A 48 3.09 -1.51 4.71
CA VAL A 48 2.76 -0.93 3.41
C VAL A 48 3.94 -0.95 2.45
N CYS A 49 3.61 -0.81 1.17
CA CYS A 49 4.56 -0.44 0.13
C CYS A 49 4.17 0.93 -0.44
N ASN A 50 5.14 1.65 -0.97
CA ASN A 50 4.92 2.94 -1.60
C ASN A 50 5.47 3.01 -3.01
N LEU A 51 4.90 3.90 -3.80
CA LEU A 51 5.37 4.24 -5.13
C LEU A 51 6.27 5.46 -5.07
N THR A 52 7.45 5.36 -5.68
CA THR A 52 8.41 6.46 -5.82
C THR A 52 8.93 6.55 -7.24
N SER A 53 9.40 7.73 -7.62
CA SER A 53 10.12 7.96 -8.88
C SER A 53 11.64 7.97 -8.72
N ASN A 54 12.12 7.91 -7.48
CA ASN A 54 13.52 7.85 -7.13
C ASN A 54 13.67 6.95 -5.90
N PRO A 55 14.06 5.67 -6.07
CA PRO A 55 14.20 4.74 -4.96
C PRO A 55 15.47 5.00 -4.15
N GLY A 56 16.50 5.64 -4.72
CA GLY A 56 17.80 5.69 -4.06
C GLY A 56 18.29 4.31 -3.63
N ASN A 57 19.07 4.24 -2.55
CA ASN A 57 19.70 2.99 -2.06
C ASN A 57 19.26 2.62 -0.63
N GLN A 58 18.19 3.22 -0.12
CA GLN A 58 17.83 3.13 1.31
C GLN A 58 16.67 2.16 1.58
N PHE A 59 16.19 1.45 0.57
CA PHE A 59 15.05 0.54 0.72
C PHE A 59 15.47 -0.92 0.77
N ASP A 60 14.88 -1.68 1.69
CA ASP A 60 15.05 -3.14 1.79
C ASP A 60 14.49 -3.86 0.54
N PHE A 61 13.48 -3.27 -0.08
CA PHE A 61 12.88 -3.75 -1.33
C PHE A 61 12.71 -2.61 -2.33
N VAL A 62 13.15 -2.86 -3.57
CA VAL A 62 12.93 -1.97 -4.71
C VAL A 62 12.54 -2.84 -5.90
N LEU A 63 11.40 -2.51 -6.52
CA LEU A 63 10.91 -3.15 -7.72
C LEU A 63 10.59 -2.09 -8.76
N GLU A 64 11.23 -2.16 -9.91
CA GLU A 64 10.89 -1.28 -11.03
C GLU A 64 9.54 -1.70 -11.64
N VAL A 65 8.63 -0.74 -11.75
CA VAL A 65 7.28 -0.92 -12.31
C VAL A 65 6.97 0.09 -13.41
N SER A 66 8.00 0.76 -13.95
CA SER A 66 7.89 1.77 -15.01
C SER A 66 7.20 1.27 -16.28
N MET A 67 7.19 -0.05 -16.51
CA MET A 67 6.50 -0.68 -17.65
C MET A 67 4.97 -0.71 -17.52
N PHE A 68 4.43 -0.45 -16.32
CA PHE A 68 2.99 -0.45 -16.07
C PHE A 68 2.42 0.97 -16.11
N HIS A 69 1.20 1.10 -16.63
CA HIS A 69 0.51 2.38 -16.68
C HIS A 69 -0.25 2.65 -15.38
N LEU A 70 0.26 3.58 -14.57
CA LEU A 70 -0.38 4.02 -13.33
C LEU A 70 -1.20 5.31 -13.57
N PRO A 71 -2.39 5.50 -12.98
CA PRO A 71 -3.17 6.73 -13.15
C PRO A 71 -2.46 7.98 -12.64
N ASP A 72 -2.46 9.03 -13.45
CA ASP A 72 -1.86 10.32 -13.08
C ASP A 72 -2.51 10.89 -11.81
N ARG A 73 -3.82 10.69 -11.63
CA ARG A 73 -4.59 11.12 -10.44
C ARG A 73 -4.08 10.57 -9.11
N TRP A 74 -3.24 9.52 -9.12
CA TRP A 74 -2.66 9.01 -7.87
C TRP A 74 -1.52 9.90 -7.39
N PHE A 75 -0.85 10.63 -8.28
CA PHE A 75 0.34 11.42 -8.01
C PHE A 75 0.05 12.92 -8.10
N ASP A 76 0.74 13.74 -7.30
CA ASP A 76 0.70 15.19 -7.51
C ASP A 76 1.53 15.58 -8.73
N VAL A 77 2.70 14.94 -8.85
CA VAL A 77 3.56 15.04 -10.02
C VAL A 77 4.04 13.65 -10.37
N LYS A 78 3.44 13.06 -11.40
CA LYS A 78 3.87 11.75 -11.90
C LYS A 78 5.14 11.90 -12.73
N LYS A 79 6.16 11.12 -12.41
CA LYS A 79 7.37 11.01 -13.22
C LYS A 79 7.33 9.72 -14.05
N ARG A 80 8.18 9.66 -15.08
CA ARG A 80 8.23 8.55 -16.04
C ARG A 80 8.70 7.24 -15.41
N ALA A 81 9.65 7.29 -14.50
CA ALA A 81 10.10 6.14 -13.74
C ALA A 81 9.20 5.93 -12.52
N SER A 82 8.83 4.68 -12.25
CA SER A 82 8.02 4.30 -11.09
C SER A 82 8.58 3.03 -10.48
N TYR A 83 8.77 3.07 -9.17
CA TYR A 83 9.30 1.97 -8.38
C TYR A 83 8.34 1.70 -7.24
N VAL A 84 8.10 0.43 -6.95
CA VAL A 84 7.53 0.00 -5.67
C VAL A 84 8.70 -0.18 -4.71
N VAL A 85 8.59 0.45 -3.55
CA VAL A 85 9.60 0.34 -2.50
C VAL A 85 8.96 0.00 -1.16
N SER A 86 9.76 -0.56 -0.26
CA SER A 86 9.34 -0.89 1.09
C SER A 86 10.56 -1.14 1.99
N ASN A 87 10.50 -0.69 3.24
CA ASN A 87 11.39 -1.16 4.31
C ASN A 87 10.70 -2.16 5.22
N LEU A 88 11.48 -2.98 5.92
CA LEU A 88 10.97 -3.91 6.94
C LEU A 88 10.16 -3.21 8.03
N ASN A 89 10.57 -1.99 8.40
CA ASN A 89 9.94 -1.20 9.45
C ASN A 89 8.89 -0.21 8.95
N ASP A 90 8.68 -0.10 7.64
CA ASP A 90 7.69 0.84 7.08
C ASP A 90 6.28 0.32 7.34
N CYS A 91 5.54 1.09 8.12
CA CYS A 91 4.13 0.87 8.39
C CYS A 91 3.37 2.17 8.65
N ILE A 92 2.05 2.06 8.60
CA ILE A 92 1.13 3.16 8.82
C ILE A 92 0.19 2.78 9.97
N ASN A 93 -0.02 3.73 10.88
CA ASN A 93 -0.93 3.54 12.00
C ASN A 93 -2.38 3.50 11.51
N GLU A 94 -3.20 2.62 12.09
CA GLU A 94 -4.62 2.47 11.72
C GLU A 94 -5.42 3.80 11.79
N TRP A 95 -5.08 4.66 12.75
CA TRP A 95 -5.69 5.99 12.88
C TRP A 95 -5.45 6.90 11.67
N VAL A 96 -4.30 6.77 11.03
CA VAL A 96 -3.98 7.50 9.79
C VAL A 96 -4.86 6.96 8.68
N LEU A 97 -4.99 5.64 8.56
CA LEU A 97 -5.84 4.98 7.56
C LEU A 97 -7.32 5.37 7.64
N LYS A 98 -7.85 5.66 8.84
CA LYS A 98 -9.22 6.17 9.01
C LYS A 98 -9.42 7.57 8.42
N ARG A 99 -8.34 8.30 8.16
CA ARG A 99 -8.33 9.68 7.66
C ARG A 99 -7.84 9.81 6.23
N VAL A 100 -7.15 8.80 5.69
CA VAL A 100 -6.65 8.86 4.32
C VAL A 100 -7.78 8.77 3.30
N ASN A 101 -7.62 9.51 2.21
CA ASN A 101 -8.49 9.40 1.06
C ASN A 101 -8.05 8.22 0.18
N ILE A 102 -8.95 7.26 -0.05
CA ILE A 102 -8.67 6.12 -0.95
C ILE A 102 -8.77 6.61 -2.39
N LEU A 103 -7.65 6.52 -3.12
CA LEU A 103 -7.49 6.99 -4.49
C LEU A 103 -7.87 5.92 -5.53
N GLY A 104 -7.94 4.66 -5.10
CA GLY A 104 -8.29 3.53 -5.95
C GLY A 104 -7.89 2.20 -5.32
N ASN A 105 -7.90 1.15 -6.14
CA ASN A 105 -7.44 -0.17 -5.76
C ASN A 105 -6.58 -0.77 -6.89
N LEU A 106 -5.36 -1.18 -6.56
CA LEU A 106 -4.35 -1.71 -7.47
C LEU A 106 -4.76 -3.06 -8.07
N VAL A 107 -5.38 -3.94 -7.26
CA VAL A 107 -5.89 -5.25 -7.70
C VAL A 107 -6.93 -5.07 -8.78
N GLN A 108 -7.83 -4.10 -8.62
CA GLN A 108 -8.89 -3.83 -9.59
C GLN A 108 -8.37 -3.12 -10.84
N TYR A 109 -7.42 -2.20 -10.68
CA TYR A 109 -6.97 -1.33 -11.76
C TYR A 109 -5.87 -1.95 -12.64
N GLN A 110 -4.88 -2.61 -12.03
CA GLN A 110 -3.75 -3.24 -12.72
C GLN A 110 -3.45 -4.62 -12.10
N PRO A 111 -4.29 -5.65 -12.38
CA PRO A 111 -4.11 -7.00 -11.84
C PRO A 111 -2.74 -7.60 -12.19
N THR A 112 -2.21 -7.33 -13.38
CA THR A 112 -0.89 -7.83 -13.80
C THR A 112 0.24 -7.23 -12.98
N LEU A 113 0.18 -5.91 -12.69
CA LEU A 113 1.12 -5.26 -11.79
C LEU A 113 1.01 -5.83 -10.38
N TRP A 114 -0.21 -6.03 -9.89
CA TRP A 114 -0.43 -6.66 -8.60
C TRP A 114 0.25 -8.02 -8.51
N SER A 115 0.00 -8.93 -9.45
CA SER A 115 0.64 -10.25 -9.48
C SER A 115 2.17 -10.14 -9.56
N TYR A 116 2.70 -9.19 -10.31
CA TYR A 116 4.14 -8.95 -10.42
C TYR A 116 4.75 -8.50 -9.10
N ILE A 117 4.08 -7.58 -8.39
CA ILE A 117 4.48 -7.14 -7.04
C ILE A 117 4.44 -8.30 -6.07
N CYS A 118 3.32 -9.04 -6.02
CA CYS A 118 3.14 -10.15 -5.10
C CYS A 118 4.20 -11.23 -5.28
N TYR A 119 4.46 -11.63 -6.53
CA TYR A 119 5.51 -12.59 -6.85
C TYR A 119 6.89 -12.09 -6.39
N SER A 120 7.20 -10.82 -6.66
CA SER A 120 8.50 -10.24 -6.30
C SER A 120 8.70 -10.15 -4.78
N ILE A 121 7.65 -9.80 -4.03
CA ILE A 121 7.72 -9.66 -2.57
C ILE A 121 7.78 -11.03 -1.89
N ARG A 122 7.01 -12.01 -2.36
CA ARG A 122 7.05 -13.38 -1.80
C ARG A 122 8.42 -14.06 -1.92
N ASN A 123 9.20 -13.67 -2.93
CA ASN A 123 10.55 -14.18 -3.15
C ASN A 123 11.63 -13.26 -2.53
N ASN A 124 11.25 -12.36 -1.63
CA ASN A 124 12.15 -11.42 -0.97
C ASN A 124 11.97 -11.48 0.56
N HIS A 125 13.03 -11.24 1.31
CA HIS A 125 13.03 -11.24 2.78
C HIS A 125 12.03 -10.27 3.41
N ILE A 126 11.58 -9.22 2.70
CA ILE A 126 10.51 -8.36 3.21
C ILE A 126 9.15 -9.06 3.33
N SER A 127 8.99 -10.29 2.81
CA SER A 127 7.78 -11.08 2.99
C SER A 127 7.42 -11.28 4.46
N ASP A 128 8.42 -11.41 5.32
CA ASP A 128 8.24 -11.83 6.71
C ASP A 128 7.46 -10.82 7.55
N LYS A 129 7.36 -9.56 7.09
CA LYS A 129 6.58 -8.52 7.78
C LYS A 129 5.07 -8.57 7.49
N PHE A 130 4.64 -9.35 6.51
CA PHE A 130 3.25 -9.43 6.10
C PHE A 130 2.64 -10.75 6.58
N ASN A 131 1.48 -10.68 7.25
CA ASN A 131 0.81 -11.88 7.79
C ASN A 131 0.16 -12.72 6.67
N SER A 132 -0.27 -12.06 5.60
CA SER A 132 -0.80 -12.68 4.39
C SER A 132 -0.44 -11.81 3.17
N ILE A 133 0.44 -12.32 2.30
CA ILE A 133 0.86 -11.61 1.09
C ILE A 133 0.07 -12.14 -0.07
N CYS A 134 -0.94 -11.37 -0.52
CA CYS A 134 -1.69 -11.66 -1.73
C CYS A 134 -2.39 -13.05 -1.74
N ASP A 135 -3.35 -13.27 -2.63
CA ASP A 135 -4.05 -14.58 -2.72
C ASP A 135 -3.31 -15.58 -3.64
N CYS A 136 -2.02 -15.35 -3.93
CA CYS A 136 -1.25 -16.10 -4.92
C CYS A 136 -0.58 -17.36 -4.37
#